data_AF-A0A2S7WY92-F1
#
_entry.id   AF-A0A2S7WY92-F1
#
_cell.length_a   1.000
_cell.length_b   1.000
_cell.length_c   1.000
_cell.angle_alpha   90.00
_cell.angle_beta   90.00
_cell.angle_gamma   90.00
#
_symmetry.space_group_name_H-M   'P 1'
#
loop_
_entity.id
_entity.type
_entity.pdbx_description
1 polymer ?
#
loop_
_entity_poly.entity_id
_entity_poly.type
_entity_poly.pdbx_seq_one_letter_code
_entity_poly.pdbx_strand_id
1 'polypeptide(L)'
;MIKFFRKIRQNLLKEGKTTKYFKYAIGEIVLVVIGILIALQINNWNEENANHKKQIDYLKSLKNEMESNLQNVNKEEQHILDFMKREEVLVKIMSSSKAIDSTSDKTIFKFYFDIYNDDVITNIETGAISEIISSGGLQYIKNDSIRKLIASWDTNTYLVKYQEENLKETLKEIDNLFFDEELISTRYVYSFLESFDTQKLGEPLGTNSLKPLLQSKKFESLCLLHYGKSRVMIIKTYPKYKASLNQMINLINIEIDK
;
A
#
# COMPACT_ATOMS: atom_id res chain seq x y z
N MET A 1 -23.46 46.24 -31.52
CA MET A 1 -24.67 46.55 -30.70
C MET A 1 -24.65 47.92 -30.04
N ILE A 2 -23.54 48.35 -29.41
CA ILE A 2 -23.45 49.64 -28.69
C ILE A 2 -23.89 50.86 -29.54
N LYS A 3 -23.51 50.93 -30.83
CA LYS A 3 -23.89 52.06 -31.71
C LYS A 3 -25.40 52.15 -32.01
N PHE A 4 -26.09 51.00 -32.05
CA PHE A 4 -27.52 50.93 -32.37
C PHE A 4 -28.36 51.37 -31.17
N PHE A 5 -28.10 50.82 -29.99
CA PHE A 5 -28.76 51.23 -28.74
C PHE A 5 -28.40 52.67 -28.33
N ARG A 6 -27.19 53.14 -28.65
CA ARG A 6 -26.80 54.55 -28.46
C ARG A 6 -27.64 55.51 -29.32
N LYS A 7 -27.92 55.15 -30.58
CA LYS A 7 -28.69 56.00 -31.50
C LYS A 7 -30.17 56.10 -31.07
N ILE A 8 -30.74 54.99 -30.58
CA ILE A 8 -32.10 54.96 -30.01
C ILE A 8 -32.20 55.84 -28.76
N ARG A 9 -31.22 55.76 -27.84
CA ARG A 9 -31.17 56.60 -26.64
C ARG A 9 -31.07 58.10 -26.96
N GLN A 10 -30.22 58.47 -27.91
CA GLN A 10 -30.07 59.87 -28.34
C GLN A 10 -31.36 60.42 -28.97
N ASN A 11 -32.08 59.61 -29.75
CA ASN A 11 -33.36 60.00 -30.34
C ASN A 11 -34.47 60.16 -29.28
N LEU A 12 -34.54 59.24 -28.30
CA LEU A 12 -35.54 59.30 -27.22
C LEU A 12 -35.33 60.49 -26.26
N LEU A 13 -34.07 60.91 -26.04
CA LEU A 13 -33.74 62.12 -25.28
C LEU A 13 -34.12 63.40 -26.04
N LYS A 14 -33.90 63.44 -27.37
CA LYS A 14 -34.29 64.58 -28.23
C LYS A 14 -35.80 64.80 -28.30
N GLU A 15 -36.59 63.74 -28.12
CA GLU A 15 -38.06 63.81 -28.12
C GLU A 15 -38.70 64.10 -26.75
N GLY A 16 -37.90 64.36 -25.69
CA GLY A 16 -38.42 64.63 -24.33
C GLY A 16 -39.00 63.41 -23.60
N LYS A 17 -38.77 62.19 -24.10
CA LYS A 17 -39.35 60.93 -23.57
C LYS A 17 -38.47 60.27 -22.50
N THR A 18 -38.20 60.99 -21.41
CA THR A 18 -37.31 60.57 -20.32
C THR A 18 -37.69 59.21 -19.70
N THR A 19 -38.97 58.95 -19.46
CA THR A 19 -39.44 57.65 -18.91
C THR A 19 -39.16 56.47 -19.84
N LYS A 20 -39.25 56.66 -21.16
CA LYS A 20 -38.90 55.61 -22.14
C LYS A 20 -37.39 55.40 -22.17
N TYR A 21 -36.61 56.48 -22.13
CA TYR A 21 -35.15 56.41 -22.05
C TYR A 21 -34.67 55.54 -20.87
N PHE A 22 -35.21 55.74 -19.67
CA PHE A 22 -34.85 54.92 -18.50
C PHE A 22 -35.20 53.45 -18.67
N LYS A 23 -36.38 53.11 -19.21
CA LYS A 23 -36.75 51.71 -19.49
C LYS A 23 -35.77 51.03 -20.46
N TYR A 24 -35.36 51.73 -21.52
CA TYR A 24 -34.39 51.19 -22.49
C TYR A 24 -32.97 51.09 -21.91
N ALA A 25 -32.54 52.05 -21.08
CA ALA A 25 -31.22 52.00 -20.42
C ALA A 25 -31.12 50.85 -19.41
N ILE A 26 -32.19 50.58 -18.64
CA ILE A 26 -32.27 49.42 -17.74
C ILE A 26 -32.24 48.12 -18.54
N GLY A 27 -32.99 48.03 -19.64
CA GLY A 27 -32.96 46.86 -20.52
C GLY A 27 -31.56 46.56 -21.09
N GLU A 28 -30.79 47.59 -21.45
CA GLU A 28 -29.41 47.42 -21.93
C GLU A 28 -28.47 46.91 -20.83
N ILE A 29 -28.59 47.43 -19.61
CA ILE A 29 -27.81 46.92 -18.45
C ILE A 29 -28.17 45.46 -18.18
N VAL A 30 -29.45 45.11 -18.16
CA VAL A 30 -29.91 43.72 -17.94
C VAL A 30 -29.36 42.78 -19.03
N LEU A 31 -29.40 43.19 -20.30
CA LEU A 31 -28.83 42.39 -21.40
C LEU A 31 -27.32 42.21 -21.28
N VAL A 32 -26.57 43.25 -20.89
CA VAL A 32 -25.12 43.16 -20.65
C VAL A 32 -24.83 42.23 -19.48
N VAL A 33 -25.56 42.34 -18.38
CA VAL A 33 -25.42 41.46 -17.21
C VAL A 33 -25.70 40.01 -17.58
N ILE A 34 -26.76 39.72 -18.33
CA ILE A 34 -27.05 38.36 -18.83
C ILE A 34 -25.89 37.85 -19.70
N GLY A 35 -25.35 38.69 -20.59
CA GLY A 35 -24.20 38.31 -21.42
C GLY A 35 -22.96 37.94 -20.60
N ILE A 36 -22.65 38.72 -19.55
CA ILE A 36 -21.54 38.44 -18.63
C ILE A 36 -21.79 37.14 -17.85
N LEU A 37 -23.00 36.94 -17.33
CA LEU A 37 -23.35 35.73 -16.59
C LEU A 37 -23.24 34.48 -17.46
N ILE A 38 -23.69 34.54 -18.72
CA ILE A 38 -23.54 33.42 -19.67
C ILE A 38 -22.05 33.14 -19.94
N ALA A 39 -21.23 34.18 -20.16
CA ALA A 39 -19.80 34.01 -20.39
C ALA A 39 -19.10 33.37 -19.18
N LEU A 40 -19.42 33.82 -17.95
CA LEU A 40 -18.93 33.22 -16.71
C LEU A 40 -19.40 31.76 -16.57
N GLN A 41 -20.66 31.47 -16.90
CA GLN A 41 -21.18 30.11 -16.82
C GLN A 41 -20.46 29.15 -17.77
N ILE A 42 -20.16 29.58 -19.00
CA ILE A 42 -19.41 28.78 -19.97
C ILE A 42 -17.98 28.54 -19.46
N ASN A 43 -17.33 29.57 -18.90
CA ASN A 43 -15.99 29.43 -18.34
C ASN A 43 -15.95 28.43 -17.17
N ASN A 44 -16.90 28.56 -16.23
CA ASN A 44 -17.01 27.65 -15.08
C ASN A 44 -17.29 26.21 -15.52
N TRP A 45 -18.16 26.01 -16.53
CA TRP A 45 -18.43 24.67 -17.06
C TRP A 45 -17.19 24.03 -17.70
N ASN A 46 -16.39 24.80 -18.46
CA ASN A 46 -15.14 24.31 -19.02
C ASN A 46 -14.13 23.95 -17.93
N GLU A 47 -14.04 24.75 -16.87
CA GLU A 47 -13.17 24.48 -15.72
C GLU A 47 -13.62 23.23 -14.94
N GLU A 48 -14.92 23.08 -14.70
CA GLU A 48 -15.51 21.88 -14.08
C GLU A 48 -15.23 20.62 -14.90
N ASN A 49 -15.36 20.68 -16.22
CA ASN A 49 -15.02 19.57 -17.11
C ASN A 49 -13.54 19.20 -17.04
N ALA A 50 -12.65 20.20 -17.03
CA ALA A 50 -11.21 19.97 -16.90
C ALA A 50 -10.85 19.36 -15.54
N ASN A 51 -11.47 19.85 -14.46
CA ASN A 51 -11.29 19.31 -13.11
C ASN A 51 -11.85 17.89 -12.98
N HIS A 52 -12.99 17.61 -13.62
CA HIS A 52 -13.56 16.27 -13.68
C HIS A 52 -12.62 15.28 -14.39
N LYS A 53 -12.03 15.68 -15.52
CA LYS A 53 -11.05 14.85 -16.22
C LYS A 53 -9.85 14.50 -15.32
N LYS A 54 -9.29 15.50 -14.63
CA LYS A 54 -8.21 15.28 -13.65
C LYS A 54 -8.63 14.33 -12.53
N GLN A 55 -9.84 14.48 -12.00
CA GLN A 55 -10.38 13.56 -10.99
C GLN A 55 -10.37 12.12 -11.52
N ILE A 56 -10.91 11.88 -12.72
CA ILE A 56 -10.97 10.53 -13.30
C ILE A 56 -9.57 9.95 -13.51
N ASP A 57 -8.61 10.75 -13.97
CA ASP A 57 -7.23 10.30 -14.17
C ASP A 57 -6.59 9.89 -12.82
N TYR A 58 -6.75 10.70 -11.77
CA TYR A 58 -6.28 10.35 -10.42
C TYR A 58 -6.95 9.10 -9.85
N LEU A 59 -8.27 8.99 -10.00
CA LEU A 59 -9.03 7.84 -9.50
C LEU A 59 -8.59 6.54 -10.20
N LYS A 60 -8.31 6.57 -11.50
CA LYS A 60 -7.77 5.40 -12.23
C LYS A 60 -6.38 5.00 -11.74
N SER A 61 -5.47 5.96 -11.56
CA SER A 61 -4.14 5.69 -11.02
C SER A 61 -4.22 5.09 -9.61
N LEU A 62 -5.07 5.65 -8.75
CA LEU A 62 -5.31 5.11 -7.41
C LEU A 62 -5.87 3.69 -7.45
N LYS A 63 -6.85 3.42 -8.32
CA LYS A 63 -7.43 2.09 -8.44
C LYS A 63 -6.36 1.06 -8.80
N ASN A 64 -5.55 1.35 -9.82
CA ASN A 64 -4.46 0.46 -10.24
C ASN A 64 -3.47 0.20 -9.09
N GLU A 65 -3.10 1.25 -8.34
CA GLU A 65 -2.23 1.13 -7.17
C GLU A 65 -2.87 0.27 -6.06
N MET A 66 -4.16 0.46 -5.76
CA MET A 66 -4.86 -0.35 -4.76
C MET A 66 -4.98 -1.83 -5.17
N GLU A 67 -5.20 -2.09 -6.46
CA GLU A 67 -5.24 -3.44 -7.02
C GLU A 67 -3.85 -4.12 -6.97
N SER A 68 -2.79 -3.40 -7.33
CA SER A 68 -1.40 -3.89 -7.18
C SER A 68 -1.07 -4.20 -5.72
N ASN A 69 -1.39 -3.27 -4.81
CA ASN A 69 -1.21 -3.46 -3.38
C ASN A 69 -1.98 -4.66 -2.83
N LEU A 70 -3.18 -4.94 -3.35
CA LEU A 70 -3.97 -6.11 -2.99
C LEU A 70 -3.29 -7.40 -3.46
N GLN A 71 -2.71 -7.41 -4.66
CA GLN A 71 -1.93 -8.54 -5.16
C GLN A 71 -0.66 -8.76 -4.32
N ASN A 72 0.06 -7.70 -3.97
CA ASN A 72 1.27 -7.76 -3.16
C ASN A 72 1.01 -8.36 -1.78
N VAL A 73 -0.03 -7.88 -1.06
CA VAL A 73 -0.38 -8.44 0.25
C VAL A 73 -0.90 -9.88 0.14
N ASN A 74 -1.61 -10.25 -0.94
CA ASN A 74 -2.05 -11.63 -1.14
C ASN A 74 -0.85 -12.57 -1.38
N LYS A 75 0.15 -12.15 -2.14
CA LYS A 75 1.37 -12.91 -2.37
C LYS A 75 2.13 -13.13 -1.05
N GLU A 76 2.31 -12.07 -0.26
CA GLU A 76 3.00 -12.15 1.02
C GLU A 76 2.23 -12.99 2.04
N GLU A 77 0.90 -12.89 2.07
CA GLU A 77 0.06 -13.76 2.91
C GLU A 77 0.26 -15.24 2.59
N GLN A 78 0.34 -15.61 1.31
CA GLN A 78 0.61 -17.01 0.93
C GLN A 78 2.02 -17.45 1.35
N HIS A 79 3.02 -16.58 1.16
CA HIS A 79 4.38 -16.84 1.63
C HIS A 79 4.41 -17.15 3.14
N ILE A 80 3.73 -16.31 3.95
CA ILE A 80 3.60 -16.53 5.39
C ILE A 80 2.90 -17.84 5.71
N LEU A 81 1.76 -18.12 5.08
CA LEU A 81 1.02 -19.36 5.31
C LEU A 81 1.86 -20.60 4.98
N ASP A 82 2.73 -20.52 3.98
CA ASP A 82 3.55 -21.64 3.56
C ASP A 82 4.71 -21.90 4.51
N PHE A 83 5.42 -20.87 4.99
CA PHE A 83 6.45 -21.11 6.01
C PHE A 83 5.85 -21.52 7.34
N MET A 84 4.67 -21.02 7.71
CA MET A 84 4.01 -21.40 8.96
C MET A 84 3.70 -22.90 9.03
N LYS A 85 3.28 -23.50 7.90
CA LYS A 85 3.09 -24.97 7.81
C LYS A 85 4.40 -25.73 8.05
N ARG A 86 5.53 -25.19 7.57
CA ARG A 86 6.86 -25.79 7.78
C ARG A 86 7.33 -25.62 9.23
N GLU A 87 7.06 -24.47 9.82
CA GLU A 87 7.37 -24.17 11.22
C GLU A 87 6.59 -25.07 12.19
N GLU A 88 5.31 -25.38 11.91
CA GLU A 88 4.55 -26.38 12.67
C GLU A 88 5.22 -27.75 12.67
N VAL A 89 5.77 -28.16 11.52
CA VAL A 89 6.50 -29.43 11.41
C VAL A 89 7.81 -29.37 12.20
N LEU A 90 8.56 -28.27 12.11
CA LEU A 90 9.80 -28.07 12.86
C LEU A 90 9.56 -28.15 14.37
N VAL A 91 8.58 -27.42 14.90
CA VAL A 91 8.21 -27.45 16.33
C VAL A 91 7.76 -28.86 16.74
N LYS A 92 7.02 -29.57 15.89
CA LYS A 92 6.65 -30.97 16.16
C LYS A 92 7.85 -31.90 16.25
N ILE A 93 8.89 -31.71 15.43
CA ILE A 93 10.14 -32.47 15.53
C ILE A 93 10.81 -32.22 16.88
N MET A 94 10.86 -30.96 17.33
CA MET A 94 11.47 -30.57 18.62
C MET A 94 10.79 -31.23 19.83
N SER A 95 9.51 -31.60 19.71
CA SER A 95 8.75 -32.27 20.79
C SER A 95 9.14 -33.73 21.06
N SER A 96 10.03 -34.33 20.26
CA SER A 96 10.36 -35.76 20.34
C SER A 96 11.85 -35.99 20.13
N SER A 97 12.54 -36.51 21.16
CA SER A 97 13.96 -36.87 21.08
C SER A 97 14.24 -37.85 19.93
N LYS A 98 13.38 -38.85 19.74
CA LYS A 98 13.48 -39.79 18.61
C LYS A 98 13.38 -39.08 17.25
N ALA A 99 12.50 -38.08 17.14
CA ALA A 99 12.35 -37.31 15.90
C ALA A 99 13.61 -36.47 15.64
N ILE A 100 14.12 -35.77 16.67
CA ILE A 100 15.39 -35.01 16.61
C ILE A 100 16.53 -35.93 16.15
N ASP A 101 16.69 -37.09 16.78
CA ASP A 101 17.78 -38.03 16.47
C ASP A 101 17.71 -38.55 15.03
N SER A 102 16.50 -38.75 14.50
CA SER A 102 16.26 -39.21 13.13
C SER A 102 16.33 -38.12 12.06
N THR A 103 16.35 -36.84 12.46
CA THR A 103 16.38 -35.70 11.52
C THR A 103 17.83 -35.38 11.17
N SER A 104 18.14 -35.30 9.88
CA SER A 104 19.50 -34.95 9.42
C SER A 104 19.76 -33.45 9.54
N ASP A 105 21.01 -33.05 9.76
CA ASP A 105 21.39 -31.63 9.84
C ASP A 105 21.07 -30.88 8.53
N LYS A 106 21.20 -31.54 7.36
CA LYS A 106 20.73 -30.99 6.07
C LYS A 106 19.24 -30.68 6.07
N THR A 107 18.42 -31.54 6.70
CA THR A 107 16.98 -31.32 6.85
C THR A 107 16.69 -30.16 7.81
N ILE A 108 17.43 -30.05 8.92
CA ILE A 108 17.29 -28.94 9.87
C ILE A 108 17.64 -27.62 9.19
N PHE A 109 18.75 -27.58 8.46
CA PHE A 109 19.14 -26.42 7.66
C PHE A 109 18.08 -26.06 6.61
N LYS A 110 17.51 -27.06 5.92
CA LYS A 110 16.42 -26.81 4.98
C LYS A 110 15.20 -26.20 5.65
N PHE A 111 14.80 -26.67 6.83
CA PHE A 111 13.72 -26.03 7.59
C PHE A 111 14.07 -24.59 7.93
N TYR A 112 15.27 -24.34 8.45
CA TYR A 112 15.71 -22.99 8.77
C TYR A 112 15.65 -22.09 7.53
N PHE A 113 16.20 -22.53 6.40
CA PHE A 113 16.22 -21.76 5.16
C PHE A 113 14.81 -21.52 4.61
N ASP A 114 13.98 -22.56 4.53
CA ASP A 114 12.62 -22.46 3.98
C ASP A 114 11.65 -21.67 4.90
N ILE A 115 12.03 -21.36 6.14
CA ILE A 115 11.19 -20.61 7.10
C ILE A 115 11.72 -19.21 7.37
N TYR A 116 13.03 -19.05 7.56
CA TYR A 116 13.62 -17.85 8.16
C TYR A 116 14.53 -17.06 7.22
N ASN A 117 14.87 -17.58 6.03
CA ASN A 117 15.80 -16.89 5.12
C ASN A 117 15.20 -15.65 4.44
N ASP A 118 13.88 -15.63 4.24
CA ASP A 118 13.20 -14.58 3.50
C ASP A 118 12.46 -13.63 4.45
N ASP A 119 12.82 -12.34 4.40
CA ASP A 119 12.13 -11.29 5.14
C ASP A 119 10.66 -11.19 4.69
N VAL A 120 9.74 -11.01 5.64
CA VAL A 120 8.34 -10.69 5.35
C VAL A 120 8.20 -9.21 5.02
N ILE A 121 8.03 -8.88 3.74
CA ILE A 121 7.94 -7.49 3.27
C ILE A 121 6.80 -7.33 2.26
N THR A 122 5.74 -6.62 2.66
CA THR A 122 4.70 -6.18 1.75
C THR A 122 5.19 -4.96 0.96
N ASN A 123 5.42 -5.12 -0.33
CA ASN A 123 5.76 -3.99 -1.22
C ASN A 123 4.54 -3.08 -1.42
N ILE A 124 4.34 -2.13 -0.51
CA ILE A 124 3.23 -1.17 -0.56
C ILE A 124 3.60 -0.02 -1.50
N GLU A 125 2.94 0.02 -2.66
CA GLU A 125 3.00 1.12 -3.61
C GLU A 125 2.28 2.35 -3.06
N THR A 126 2.83 3.53 -3.36
CA THR A 126 2.37 4.83 -2.86
C THR A 126 2.53 5.96 -3.88
N GLY A 127 2.84 5.64 -5.13
CA GLY A 127 3.15 6.62 -6.18
C GLY A 127 1.97 7.54 -6.49
N ALA A 128 0.78 6.96 -6.73
CA ALA A 128 -0.43 7.71 -7.03
C ALA A 128 -0.89 8.55 -5.83
N ILE A 129 -0.85 7.98 -4.63
CA ILE A 129 -1.16 8.71 -3.39
C ILE A 129 -0.19 9.89 -3.18
N SER A 130 1.10 9.66 -3.34
CA SER A 130 2.15 10.68 -3.18
C SER A 130 2.01 11.80 -4.21
N GLU A 131 1.70 11.45 -5.46
CA GLU A 131 1.43 12.43 -6.52
C GLU A 131 0.23 13.31 -6.18
N ILE A 132 -0.89 12.72 -5.74
CA ILE A 132 -2.12 13.44 -5.40
C ILE A 132 -1.89 14.39 -4.22
N ILE A 133 -1.16 13.96 -3.19
CA ILE A 133 -0.88 14.79 -2.02
C ILE A 133 0.08 15.93 -2.40
N SER A 134 1.21 15.60 -3.04
CA SER A 134 2.27 16.58 -3.34
C SER A 134 1.88 17.62 -4.38
N SER A 135 1.02 17.26 -5.35
CA SER A 135 0.53 18.19 -6.37
C SER A 135 -0.66 19.05 -5.92
N GLY A 136 -1.17 18.86 -4.69
CA GLY A 136 -2.44 19.46 -4.26
C GLY A 136 -3.66 18.86 -4.98
N GLY A 137 -3.50 17.71 -5.64
CA GLY A 137 -4.52 17.02 -6.42
C GLY A 137 -5.76 16.61 -5.64
N LEU A 138 -5.65 16.53 -4.30
CA LEU A 138 -6.75 16.20 -3.40
C LEU A 138 -7.98 17.12 -3.57
N GLN A 139 -7.77 18.37 -3.97
CA GLN A 139 -8.85 19.34 -4.21
C GLN A 139 -9.76 18.96 -5.38
N TYR A 140 -9.28 18.15 -6.33
CA TYR A 140 -10.07 17.72 -7.49
C TYR A 140 -10.92 16.49 -7.17
N ILE A 141 -10.67 15.79 -6.06
CA ILE A 141 -11.43 14.60 -5.68
C ILE A 141 -12.69 15.03 -4.92
N LYS A 142 -13.85 14.95 -5.58
CA LYS A 142 -15.14 15.34 -5.00
C LYS A 142 -15.55 14.46 -3.81
N ASN A 143 -15.25 13.17 -3.85
CA ASN A 143 -15.68 12.23 -2.82
C ASN A 143 -14.86 12.38 -1.51
N ASP A 144 -15.51 12.92 -0.47
CA ASP A 144 -14.93 13.13 0.86
C ASP A 144 -14.35 11.87 1.50
N SER A 145 -14.95 10.70 1.25
CA SER A 145 -14.49 9.43 1.81
C SER A 145 -13.17 9.00 1.17
N ILE A 146 -13.05 9.15 -0.17
CA ILE A 146 -11.80 8.90 -0.88
C ILE A 146 -10.71 9.87 -0.38
N ARG A 147 -11.03 11.17 -0.22
CA ARG A 147 -10.06 12.14 0.32
C ARG A 147 -9.55 11.76 1.70
N LYS A 148 -10.43 11.31 2.60
CA LYS A 148 -10.06 10.86 3.96
C LYS A 148 -9.17 9.62 3.93
N LEU A 149 -9.45 8.66 3.04
CA LEU A 149 -8.63 7.45 2.89
C LEU A 149 -7.23 7.77 2.38
N ILE A 150 -7.11 8.68 1.40
CA ILE A 150 -5.81 9.16 0.90
C ILE A 150 -5.04 9.87 2.04
N ALA A 151 -5.69 10.79 2.75
CA ALA A 151 -5.05 11.54 3.83
C ALA A 151 -4.64 10.68 5.03
N SER A 152 -5.26 9.52 5.23
CA SER A 152 -4.94 8.59 6.33
C SER A 152 -4.10 7.39 5.88
N TRP A 153 -3.62 7.39 4.64
CA TRP A 153 -2.95 6.23 4.04
C TRP A 153 -1.75 5.71 4.86
N ASP A 154 -0.88 6.60 5.32
CA ASP A 154 0.28 6.21 6.14
C ASP A 154 -0.14 5.53 7.44
N THR A 155 -1.24 6.00 8.06
CA THR A 155 -1.79 5.37 9.27
C THR A 155 -2.37 3.99 8.95
N ASN A 156 -3.00 3.84 7.79
CA ASN A 156 -3.58 2.56 7.36
C ASN A 156 -2.51 1.50 7.04
N THR A 157 -1.34 1.92 6.56
CA THR A 157 -0.21 1.03 6.24
C THR A 157 0.76 0.82 7.41
N TYR A 158 0.74 1.70 8.41
CA TYR A 158 1.62 1.62 9.60
C TYR A 158 1.56 0.27 10.30
N LEU A 159 0.36 -0.28 10.51
CA LEU A 159 0.21 -1.55 11.21
C LEU A 159 0.87 -2.72 10.47
N VAL A 160 0.84 -2.72 9.14
CA VAL A 160 1.51 -3.75 8.32
C VAL A 160 3.02 -3.67 8.56
N LYS A 161 3.61 -2.49 8.33
CA LYS A 161 5.05 -2.23 8.51
C LYS A 161 5.53 -2.53 9.93
N TYR A 162 4.73 -2.18 10.93
CA TYR A 162 5.06 -2.45 12.34
C TYR A 162 5.12 -3.95 12.64
N GLN A 163 4.21 -4.76 12.08
CA GLN A 163 4.25 -6.21 12.29
C GLN A 163 5.39 -6.88 11.52
N GLU A 164 5.72 -6.37 10.34
CA GLU A 164 6.89 -6.81 9.56
C GLU A 164 8.19 -6.57 10.31
N GLU A 165 8.38 -5.38 10.91
CA GLU A 165 9.58 -5.11 11.72
C GLU A 165 9.63 -6.00 12.96
N ASN A 166 8.49 -6.23 13.65
CA ASN A 166 8.45 -7.14 14.80
C ASN A 166 8.83 -8.59 14.43
N LEU A 167 8.47 -9.05 13.22
CA LEU A 167 8.90 -10.36 12.72
C LEU A 167 10.38 -10.36 12.43
N LYS A 168 10.88 -9.34 11.73
CA LYS A 168 12.30 -9.15 11.42
C LYS A 168 13.19 -9.14 12.67
N GLU A 169 12.75 -8.50 13.74
CA GLU A 169 13.45 -8.55 15.03
C GLU A 169 13.55 -9.97 15.59
N THR A 170 12.48 -10.76 15.45
CA THR A 170 12.47 -12.17 15.89
C THR A 170 13.40 -13.02 15.03
N LEU A 171 13.39 -12.79 13.71
CA LEU A 171 14.29 -13.47 12.77
C LEU A 171 15.75 -13.22 13.13
N LYS A 172 16.13 -11.97 13.44
CA LYS A 172 17.49 -11.66 13.91
C LYS A 172 17.89 -12.47 15.15
N GLU A 173 16.97 -12.67 16.11
CA GLU A 173 17.25 -13.49 17.29
C GLU A 173 17.40 -14.99 16.96
N ILE A 174 16.61 -15.49 16.00
CA ILE A 174 16.69 -16.85 15.49
C ILE A 174 18.04 -17.05 14.75
N ASP A 175 18.41 -16.13 13.88
CA ASP A 175 19.66 -16.15 13.12
C ASP A 175 20.88 -16.17 14.04
N ASN A 176 20.88 -15.31 15.07
CA ASN A 176 21.95 -15.26 16.05
C ASN A 176 22.14 -16.59 16.80
N LEU A 177 21.06 -17.36 17.03
CA LEU A 177 21.18 -18.70 17.62
C LEU A 177 21.56 -19.77 16.60
N PHE A 178 21.06 -19.66 15.38
CA PHE A 178 21.33 -20.64 14.33
C PHE A 178 22.80 -20.60 13.89
N PHE A 179 23.38 -19.41 13.81
CA PHE A 179 24.77 -19.17 13.42
C PHE A 179 25.69 -18.88 14.62
N ASP A 180 25.31 -19.33 15.82
CA ASP A 180 26.18 -19.23 16.99
C ASP A 180 27.48 -20.01 16.72
N GLU A 181 28.61 -19.29 16.71
CA GLU A 181 29.93 -19.85 16.38
C GLU A 181 30.40 -20.89 17.40
N GLU A 182 29.88 -20.84 18.64
CA GLU A 182 30.13 -21.88 19.65
C GLU A 182 29.37 -23.18 19.31
N LEU A 183 28.26 -23.07 18.58
CA LEU A 183 27.40 -24.18 18.23
C LEU A 183 27.77 -24.79 16.87
N ILE A 184 28.02 -23.98 15.83
CA ILE A 184 28.20 -24.51 14.47
C ILE A 184 29.10 -23.63 13.58
N SER A 185 29.86 -24.28 12.70
CA SER A 185 30.59 -23.56 11.66
C SER A 185 29.64 -23.12 10.56
N THR A 186 29.61 -21.82 10.24
CA THR A 186 28.89 -21.29 9.08
C THR A 186 29.32 -21.97 7.77
N ARG A 187 30.58 -22.42 7.67
CA ARG A 187 31.05 -23.20 6.51
C ARG A 187 30.33 -24.54 6.41
N TYR A 188 30.12 -25.23 7.54
CA TYR A 188 29.38 -26.48 7.59
C TYR A 188 27.92 -26.27 7.17
N VAL A 189 27.28 -25.22 7.68
CA VAL A 189 25.92 -24.83 7.27
C VAL A 189 25.84 -24.57 5.76
N TYR A 190 26.75 -23.77 5.22
CA TYR A 190 26.76 -23.44 3.79
C TYR A 190 27.17 -24.62 2.89
N SER A 191 27.78 -25.68 3.42
CA SER A 191 28.02 -26.91 2.65
C SER A 191 26.72 -27.59 2.19
N PHE A 192 25.58 -27.26 2.80
CA PHE A 192 24.28 -27.74 2.39
C PHE A 192 23.66 -26.95 1.22
N LEU A 193 24.24 -25.80 0.85
CA LEU A 193 23.80 -24.99 -0.28
C LEU A 193 24.50 -25.45 -1.57
N GLU A 194 23.72 -25.94 -2.54
CA GLU A 194 24.25 -26.38 -3.84
C GLU A 194 24.92 -25.24 -4.62
N SER A 195 24.54 -24.00 -4.35
CA SER A 195 25.13 -22.80 -4.95
C SER A 195 26.50 -22.42 -4.39
N PHE A 196 26.95 -23.04 -3.29
CA PHE A 196 28.18 -22.69 -2.60
C PHE A 196 29.19 -23.83 -2.61
N ASP A 197 30.21 -23.73 -3.47
CA ASP A 197 31.29 -24.72 -3.60
C ASP A 197 32.27 -24.63 -2.41
N THR A 198 31.92 -25.28 -1.30
CA THR A 198 32.77 -25.34 -0.10
C THR A 198 33.99 -26.24 -0.27
N GLN A 199 34.08 -27.05 -1.33
CA GLN A 199 35.19 -28.00 -1.51
C GLN A 199 36.53 -27.27 -1.69
N LYS A 200 36.50 -26.07 -2.24
CA LYS A 200 37.68 -25.19 -2.40
C LYS A 200 38.10 -24.50 -1.10
N LEU A 201 37.26 -24.52 -0.07
CA LEU A 201 37.50 -23.82 1.20
C LEU A 201 38.15 -24.72 2.26
N GLY A 202 38.26 -26.03 1.99
CA GLY A 202 38.75 -27.03 2.93
C GLY A 202 37.74 -27.38 4.04
N GLU A 203 38.14 -28.27 4.94
CA GLU A 203 37.26 -28.79 6.01
C GLU A 203 36.78 -27.68 6.96
N PRO A 204 35.49 -27.68 7.36
CA PRO A 204 34.99 -26.75 8.36
C PRO A 204 35.72 -26.91 9.71
N LEU A 205 35.87 -25.80 10.42
CA LEU A 205 36.37 -25.83 11.80
C LEU A 205 35.30 -26.46 12.69
N GLY A 206 35.58 -27.63 13.25
CA GLY A 206 34.63 -28.42 14.04
C GLY A 206 33.58 -29.13 13.18
N THR A 207 33.30 -30.41 13.48
CA THR A 207 32.14 -31.12 12.94
C THR A 207 31.01 -31.02 13.96
N ASN A 208 30.18 -29.99 13.83
CA ASN A 208 29.14 -29.72 14.82
C ASN A 208 27.76 -29.98 14.22
N SER A 209 26.91 -30.63 15.01
CA SER A 209 25.54 -30.97 14.61
C SER A 209 24.57 -29.83 14.91
N LEU A 210 23.50 -29.70 14.11
CA LEU A 210 22.40 -28.77 14.35
C LEU A 210 21.38 -29.32 15.38
N LYS A 211 21.44 -30.61 15.72
CA LYS A 211 20.49 -31.23 16.67
C LYS A 211 20.41 -30.57 18.05
N PRO A 212 21.51 -30.10 18.68
CA PRO A 212 21.42 -29.39 19.97
C PRO A 212 20.55 -28.13 19.90
N LEU A 213 20.47 -27.47 18.74
CA LEU A 213 19.59 -26.32 18.54
C LEU A 213 18.11 -26.71 18.71
N LEU A 214 17.72 -27.88 18.19
CA LEU A 214 16.35 -28.40 18.34
C LEU A 214 16.01 -28.80 19.79
N GLN A 215 17.01 -28.98 20.65
CA GLN A 215 16.84 -29.24 22.08
C GLN A 215 16.83 -27.96 22.92
N SER A 216 17.12 -26.80 22.31
CA SER A 216 17.16 -25.52 23.00
C SER A 216 15.76 -24.97 23.24
N LYS A 217 15.41 -24.80 24.53
CA LYS A 217 14.18 -24.10 24.94
C LYS A 217 14.11 -22.67 24.39
N LYS A 218 15.27 -22.01 24.25
CA LYS A 218 15.34 -20.64 23.72
C LYS A 218 14.96 -20.62 22.23
N PHE A 219 15.51 -21.56 21.45
CA PHE A 219 15.17 -21.70 20.04
C PHE A 219 13.68 -22.04 19.85
N GLU A 220 13.16 -23.01 20.62
CA GLU A 220 11.72 -23.37 20.59
C GLU A 220 10.82 -22.15 20.87
N SER A 221 11.17 -21.38 21.90
CA SER A 221 10.41 -20.18 22.28
C SER A 221 10.40 -19.12 21.17
N LEU A 222 11.53 -18.96 20.47
CA LEU A 222 11.63 -18.02 19.36
C LEU A 222 10.84 -18.49 18.12
N CYS A 223 10.89 -19.77 17.76
CA CYS A 223 10.04 -20.34 16.71
C CYS A 223 8.55 -20.12 17.03
N LEU A 224 8.13 -20.38 18.27
CA LEU A 224 6.74 -20.16 18.67
C LEU A 224 6.35 -18.67 18.70
N LEU A 225 7.27 -17.78 19.07
CA LEU A 225 7.04 -16.34 19.01
C LEU A 225 6.91 -15.85 17.56
N HIS A 226 7.78 -16.32 16.67
CA HIS A 226 7.73 -16.05 15.23
C HIS A 226 6.40 -16.53 14.65
N TYR A 227 6.02 -17.79 14.89
CA TYR A 227 4.74 -18.35 14.48
C TYR A 227 3.56 -17.52 15.01
N GLY A 228 3.59 -17.13 16.28
CA GLY A 228 2.54 -16.32 16.91
C GLY A 228 2.40 -14.93 16.28
N LYS A 229 3.51 -14.24 15.99
CA LYS A 229 3.52 -12.95 15.29
C LYS A 229 3.00 -13.09 13.85
N SER A 230 3.41 -14.13 13.14
CA SER A 230 2.91 -14.47 11.80
C SER A 230 1.40 -14.73 11.81
N ARG A 231 0.88 -15.47 12.80
CA ARG A 231 -0.57 -15.65 13.01
C ARG A 231 -1.31 -14.33 13.15
N VAL A 232 -0.78 -13.37 13.92
CA VAL A 232 -1.39 -12.04 14.08
C VAL A 232 -1.49 -11.31 12.74
N MET A 233 -0.45 -11.42 11.89
CA MET A 233 -0.51 -10.84 10.55
C MET A 233 -1.64 -11.42 9.71
N ILE A 234 -1.75 -12.75 9.67
CA ILE A 234 -2.75 -13.48 8.88
C ILE A 234 -4.18 -13.20 9.35
N ILE A 235 -4.45 -13.25 10.65
CA ILE A 235 -5.83 -13.20 11.15
C ILE A 235 -6.35 -11.78 11.42
N LYS A 236 -5.45 -10.79 11.51
CA LYS A 236 -5.81 -9.43 11.95
C LYS A 236 -5.27 -8.36 11.01
N THR A 237 -3.96 -8.34 10.77
CA THR A 237 -3.32 -7.22 10.06
C THR A 237 -3.67 -7.20 8.57
N TYR A 238 -3.46 -8.30 7.86
CA TYR A 238 -3.75 -8.40 6.43
C TYR A 238 -5.24 -8.30 6.12
N PRO A 239 -6.17 -8.95 6.85
CA PRO A 239 -7.60 -8.76 6.64
C PRO A 239 -8.02 -7.29 6.75
N LYS A 240 -7.51 -6.56 7.75
CA LYS A 240 -7.81 -5.13 7.92
C LYS A 240 -7.26 -4.29 6.78
N TYR A 241 -6.01 -4.54 6.36
CA TYR A 241 -5.39 -3.82 5.25
C TYR A 241 -6.14 -4.08 3.93
N LYS A 242 -6.44 -5.35 3.61
CA LYS A 242 -7.23 -5.75 2.44
C LYS A 242 -8.63 -5.15 2.44
N ALA A 243 -9.28 -5.06 3.59
CA ALA A 243 -10.58 -4.40 3.71
C ALA A 243 -10.50 -2.91 3.33
N SER A 244 -9.46 -2.21 3.78
CA SER A 244 -9.21 -0.80 3.40
C SER A 244 -8.97 -0.63 1.90
N LEU A 245 -8.15 -1.51 1.29
CA LEU A 245 -7.90 -1.50 -0.16
C LEU A 245 -9.19 -1.69 -0.95
N ASN A 246 -9.97 -2.72 -0.60
CA ASN A 246 -11.25 -3.01 -1.27
C ASN A 246 -12.28 -1.90 -1.08
N GLN A 247 -12.34 -1.28 0.11
CA GLN A 247 -13.19 -0.12 0.33
C GLN A 247 -12.83 1.02 -0.61
N MET A 248 -11.53 1.31 -0.78
CA MET A 248 -11.07 2.37 -1.67
C MET A 248 -11.39 2.05 -3.14
N ILE A 249 -11.13 0.82 -3.59
CA ILE A 249 -11.47 0.35 -4.95
C ILE A 249 -12.97 0.50 -5.21
N ASN A 250 -13.82 0.07 -4.28
CA ASN A 250 -15.28 0.15 -4.42
C ASN A 250 -15.76 1.61 -4.52
N LEU A 251 -15.24 2.50 -3.66
CA LEU A 251 -15.57 3.92 -3.73
C LEU A 251 -15.14 4.56 -5.05
N ILE A 252 -13.95 4.19 -5.55
CA ILE A 252 -13.45 4.66 -6.83
C ILE A 252 -14.35 4.21 -7.99
N ASN A 253 -14.73 2.93 -8.03
CA ASN A 253 -15.61 2.41 -9.09
C ASN A 253 -16.94 3.18 -9.13
N ILE A 254 -17.57 3.39 -7.98
CA ILE A 254 -18.81 4.17 -7.86
C ILE A 254 -18.64 5.60 -8.38
N GLU A 255 -17.47 6.21 -8.18
CA GLU A 255 -17.21 7.59 -8.59
C GLU A 255 -16.83 7.72 -10.07
N ILE A 256 -16.22 6.69 -10.66
CA ILE A 256 -15.89 6.64 -12.10
C ILE A 256 -17.14 6.43 -12.96
N ASP A 257 -18.14 5.72 -12.44
CA ASP A 257 -19.38 5.41 -13.16
C ASP A 257 -20.42 6.57 -13.16
N LYS A 258 -20.13 7.69 -12.48
CA LYS A 258 -20.98 8.90 -12.44
C LYS A 258 -20.68 9.87 -13.56
#